data_AF-A6NU87-F1
#
_entry.id   AF-A6NU87-F1
#
_cell.length_a   1.000
_cell.length_b   1.000
_cell.length_c   1.000
_cell.angle_alpha   90.00
_cell.angle_beta   90.00
_cell.angle_gamma   90.00
#
_symmetry.space_group_name_H-M   'P 1'
#
loop_
_entity.id
_entity.type
_entity.pdbx_description
1 polymer ?
#
loop_
_entity_poly.entity_id
_entity_poly.type
_entity_poly.pdbx_seq_one_letter_code
_entity_poly.pdbx_strand_id
1 'polypeptide(L)'
;MKGLDTSENLKELYERVAPQFDPGGFRLYFAAKEVTGIKRLWEEFPYEDACGRFEEADGHELVRYLTAAYFKAVTWEIVPGTTYERAVLREMDTSAPEYRAFEKQIYETALERMGFQKLLSRQPDRARTANTSRKNDCKRGDAR
;
A
#
# COMPACT_ATOMS: atom_id res chain seq x y z
N MET A 1 -9.95 25.47 -3.73
CA MET A 1 -10.27 24.05 -3.91
C MET A 1 -9.17 23.27 -3.22
N LYS A 2 -9.48 22.58 -2.11
CA LYS A 2 -8.47 21.83 -1.34
C LYS A 2 -7.92 20.73 -2.24
N GLY A 3 -6.60 20.69 -2.43
CA GLY A 3 -5.95 19.55 -3.05
C GLY A 3 -6.14 18.37 -2.12
N LEU A 4 -7.14 17.54 -2.40
CA LEU A 4 -7.40 16.32 -1.66
C LEU A 4 -6.17 15.43 -1.80
N ASP A 5 -5.61 15.02 -0.66
CA ASP A 5 -4.46 14.13 -0.58
C ASP A 5 -4.72 12.94 -1.50
N THR A 6 -3.76 12.61 -2.37
CA THR A 6 -3.96 11.57 -3.39
C THR A 6 -4.34 10.23 -2.75
N SER A 7 -3.93 9.97 -1.50
CA SER A 7 -4.29 8.79 -0.72
C SER A 7 -5.79 8.71 -0.36
N GLU A 8 -6.40 9.81 0.09
CA GLU A 8 -7.84 9.83 0.45
C GLU A 8 -8.71 9.53 -0.77
N ASN A 9 -8.36 10.08 -1.94
CA ASN A 9 -9.07 9.77 -3.19
C ASN A 9 -8.91 8.29 -3.62
N LEU A 10 -7.75 7.68 -3.39
CA LEU A 10 -7.50 6.27 -3.71
C LEU A 10 -8.27 5.34 -2.78
N LYS A 11 -8.29 5.67 -1.48
CA LYS A 11 -9.07 4.95 -0.49
C LYS A 11 -10.56 4.98 -0.82
N GLU A 12 -11.13 6.15 -1.09
CA GLU A 12 -12.54 6.29 -1.47
C GLU A 12 -12.86 5.51 -2.76
N LEU A 13 -11.95 5.54 -3.74
CA LEU A 13 -12.11 4.76 -4.96
C LEU A 13 -12.09 3.26 -4.67
N TYR A 14 -11.15 2.78 -3.85
CA TYR A 14 -11.09 1.40 -3.42
C TYR A 14 -12.38 0.99 -2.70
N GLU A 15 -12.83 1.76 -1.69
CA GLU A 15 -14.05 1.46 -0.94
C GLU A 15 -15.31 1.39 -1.83
N ARG A 16 -15.36 2.19 -2.90
CA ARG A 16 -16.47 2.14 -3.87
C ARG A 16 -16.48 0.86 -4.71
N VAL A 17 -15.31 0.34 -5.08
CA VAL A 17 -15.20 -0.83 -5.97
C VAL A 17 -15.02 -2.15 -5.22
N ALA A 18 -14.53 -2.10 -3.97
CA ALA A 18 -14.22 -3.27 -3.15
C ALA A 18 -15.40 -4.26 -3.03
N PRO A 19 -16.66 -3.85 -2.81
CA PRO A 19 -17.76 -4.80 -2.72
C PRO A 19 -17.93 -5.69 -3.96
N GLN A 20 -17.53 -5.22 -5.15
CA GLN A 20 -17.63 -5.98 -6.39
C GLN A 20 -16.32 -6.72 -6.74
N PHE A 21 -15.17 -6.11 -6.49
CA PHE A 21 -13.88 -6.61 -6.98
C PHE A 21 -13.01 -7.25 -5.89
N ASP A 22 -13.22 -6.90 -4.62
CA ASP A 22 -12.50 -7.41 -3.46
C ASP A 22 -13.38 -7.49 -2.20
N PRO A 23 -14.50 -8.24 -2.21
CA PRO A 23 -15.47 -8.25 -1.11
C PRO A 23 -14.87 -8.75 0.21
N GLY A 24 -13.86 -9.61 0.14
CA GLY A 24 -13.13 -10.12 1.29
C GLY A 24 -11.87 -9.33 1.64
N GLY A 25 -11.49 -8.28 0.89
CA GLY A 25 -10.25 -7.51 1.14
C GLY A 25 -8.95 -8.27 0.87
N PHE A 26 -9.01 -9.42 0.19
CA PHE A 26 -7.82 -10.26 -0.04
C PHE A 26 -6.89 -9.66 -1.09
N ARG A 27 -7.41 -8.93 -2.09
CA ARG A 27 -6.54 -8.21 -3.04
C ARG A 27 -5.79 -7.09 -2.35
N LEU A 28 -6.46 -6.37 -1.44
CA LEU A 28 -5.83 -5.38 -0.56
C LEU A 28 -4.77 -6.03 0.32
N TYR A 29 -5.05 -7.18 0.93
CA TYR A 29 -4.06 -7.96 1.69
C TYR A 29 -2.83 -8.33 0.86
N PHE A 30 -3.00 -8.87 -0.35
CA PHE A 30 -1.87 -9.23 -1.19
C PHE A 30 -1.08 -8.02 -1.69
N ALA A 31 -1.73 -6.86 -1.86
CA ALA A 31 -1.04 -5.60 -2.14
C ALA A 31 -0.21 -5.16 -0.92
N ALA A 32 -0.81 -5.17 0.26
CA ALA A 32 -0.13 -4.86 1.52
C ALA A 32 1.07 -5.77 1.77
N LYS A 33 0.94 -7.06 1.47
CA LYS A 33 2.01 -8.06 1.60
C LYS A 33 3.21 -7.77 0.70
N GLU A 34 2.95 -7.27 -0.51
CA GLU A 34 4.00 -6.84 -1.44
C GLU A 34 4.70 -5.58 -0.94
N VAL A 35 3.93 -4.58 -0.50
CA VAL A 35 4.45 -3.30 0.00
C VAL A 35 5.28 -3.48 1.27
N THR A 36 4.79 -4.27 2.23
CA THR A 36 5.50 -4.53 3.51
C THR A 36 6.68 -5.48 3.35
N GLY A 37 6.69 -6.33 2.33
CA GLY A 37 7.68 -7.39 2.14
C GLY A 37 7.56 -8.56 3.12
N ILE A 38 6.57 -8.55 4.02
CA ILE A 38 6.36 -9.62 5.01
C ILE A 38 5.76 -10.83 4.29
N LYS A 39 6.57 -11.85 4.03
CA LYS A 39 6.14 -13.02 3.25
C LYS A 39 5.26 -13.99 4.03
N ARG A 40 5.39 -14.04 5.35
CA ARG A 40 4.80 -15.09 6.20
C ARG A 40 4.24 -14.48 7.47
N LEU A 41 2.95 -14.15 7.44
CA LEU A 41 2.28 -13.51 8.56
C LEU A 41 2.23 -14.45 9.80
N TRP A 42 2.07 -15.75 9.57
CA TRP A 42 2.08 -16.79 10.60
C TRP A 42 3.41 -16.91 11.36
N GLU A 43 4.53 -16.48 10.77
CA GLU A 43 5.82 -16.46 11.47
C GLU A 43 5.92 -15.27 12.44
N GLU A 44 5.22 -14.17 12.15
CA GLU A 44 5.16 -13.00 13.05
C GLU A 44 4.16 -13.21 14.20
N PHE A 45 3.16 -14.09 14.01
CA PHE A 45 2.03 -14.30 14.94
C PHE A 45 1.73 -15.80 15.12
N PRO A 46 2.65 -16.56 15.73
CA PRO A 46 2.54 -18.01 15.80
C PRO A 46 1.39 -18.49 16.69
N TYR A 47 1.04 -17.73 17.72
CA TYR A 47 -0.07 -18.09 18.61
C TYR A 47 -1.43 -17.91 17.93
N GLU A 48 -1.59 -16.80 17.19
CA GLU A 48 -2.80 -16.49 16.44
C GLU A 48 -3.05 -17.53 15.35
N ASP A 49 -1.99 -17.88 14.60
CA ASP A 49 -2.01 -18.93 13.59
C ASP A 49 -2.40 -20.29 14.21
N ALA A 50 -1.78 -20.68 15.32
CA ALA A 50 -2.12 -21.91 16.02
C ALA A 50 -3.57 -21.95 16.56
N CYS A 51 -4.18 -20.79 16.77
CA CYS A 51 -5.59 -20.66 17.15
C CYS A 51 -6.55 -20.63 15.96
N GLY A 52 -6.07 -20.77 14.72
CA GLY A 52 -6.87 -20.72 13.51
C GLY A 52 -7.32 -19.31 13.09
N ARG A 53 -6.71 -18.26 13.66
CA ARG A 53 -7.17 -16.88 13.45
C ARG A 53 -6.99 -16.43 12.00
N PHE A 54 -5.96 -16.89 11.32
CA PHE A 54 -5.68 -16.45 9.94
C PHE A 54 -6.48 -17.21 8.88
N GLU A 55 -6.95 -18.41 9.22
CA GLU A 55 -7.89 -19.19 8.40
C GLU A 55 -9.30 -18.59 8.45
N GLU A 56 -9.70 -18.03 9.60
CA GLU A 56 -11.01 -17.41 9.79
C GLU A 56 -11.04 -15.93 9.38
N ALA A 57 -9.89 -15.26 9.36
CA ALA A 57 -9.78 -13.84 9.05
C ALA A 57 -10.11 -13.52 7.59
N ASP A 58 -10.82 -12.41 7.38
CA ASP A 58 -10.91 -11.80 6.06
C ASP A 58 -9.61 -11.03 5.73
N GLY A 59 -9.47 -10.64 4.47
CA GLY A 59 -8.31 -9.88 4.03
C GLY A 59 -8.15 -8.53 4.73
N HIS A 60 -9.22 -7.89 5.19
CA HIS A 60 -9.13 -6.65 5.94
C HIS A 60 -8.49 -6.88 7.32
N GLU A 61 -8.88 -7.95 8.00
CA GLU A 61 -8.28 -8.37 9.26
C GLU A 61 -6.81 -8.75 9.08
N LEU A 62 -6.49 -9.51 8.03
CA LEU A 62 -5.10 -9.84 7.69
C LEU A 62 -4.25 -8.58 7.41
N VAL A 63 -4.82 -7.55 6.75
CA VAL A 63 -4.16 -6.25 6.58
C VAL A 63 -3.86 -5.61 7.93
N ARG A 64 -4.79 -5.64 8.91
CA ARG A 64 -4.54 -5.07 10.25
C ARG A 64 -3.36 -5.73 10.95
N TYR A 65 -3.29 -7.06 10.94
CA TYR A 65 -2.16 -7.81 11.52
C TYR A 65 -0.85 -7.47 10.81
N LEU A 66 -0.87 -7.45 9.49
CA LEU A 66 0.29 -7.14 8.66
C LEU A 66 0.81 -5.71 8.91
N THR A 67 -0.09 -4.73 8.94
CA THR A 67 0.24 -3.33 9.20
C THR A 67 0.80 -3.16 10.61
N ALA A 68 0.20 -3.81 11.61
CA ALA A 68 0.71 -3.78 12.98
C ALA A 68 2.11 -4.40 13.09
N ALA A 69 2.37 -5.52 12.41
CA ALA A 69 3.70 -6.13 12.37
C ALA A 69 4.74 -5.24 11.66
N TYR A 70 4.32 -4.58 10.58
CA TYR A 70 5.19 -3.68 9.79
C TYR A 70 5.60 -2.44 10.59
N PHE A 71 4.66 -1.77 11.26
CA PHE A 71 4.92 -0.60 12.09
C PHE A 71 5.38 -0.93 13.51
N LYS A 72 5.57 -2.21 13.84
CA LYS A 72 5.90 -2.68 15.19
C LYS A 72 4.92 -2.18 16.26
N ALA A 73 3.65 -2.07 15.87
CA ALA A 73 2.53 -1.68 16.73
C ALA A 73 1.85 -2.91 17.35
N VAL A 74 2.65 -3.87 17.81
CA VAL A 74 2.17 -5.09 18.47
C VAL A 74 2.77 -5.15 19.86
N THR A 75 1.92 -5.46 20.85
CA THR A 75 2.37 -5.92 22.15
C THR A 75 1.99 -7.36 22.39
N TRP A 76 2.70 -7.98 23.34
CA TRP A 76 2.57 -9.39 23.64
C TRP A 76 2.06 -9.56 25.07
N GLU A 77 0.99 -10.32 25.22
CA GLU A 77 0.43 -10.69 26.53
C GLU A 77 0.62 -12.19 26.76
N ILE A 78 1.12 -12.56 27.94
CA ILE A 78 1.21 -13.96 28.33
C ILE A 78 -0.19 -14.54 28.49
N VAL A 79 -0.46 -15.65 27.80
CA VAL A 79 -1.72 -16.36 27.89
C VAL A 79 -1.75 -17.14 29.22
N PRO A 80 -2.69 -16.83 30.14
CA PRO A 80 -2.70 -17.43 31.47
C PRO A 80 -2.69 -18.96 31.44
N GLY A 81 -1.81 -19.56 32.23
CA GLY A 81 -1.67 -21.03 32.29
C GLY A 81 -0.86 -21.63 31.15
N THR A 82 -0.22 -20.83 30.30
CA THR A 82 0.67 -21.29 29.23
C THR A 82 1.96 -20.49 29.17
N THR A 83 2.91 -20.92 28.34
CA THR A 83 4.12 -20.16 27.99
C THR A 83 3.97 -19.39 26.68
N TYR A 84 2.76 -19.32 26.13
CA TYR A 84 2.49 -18.63 24.87
C TYR A 84 2.21 -17.15 25.12
N GLU A 85 2.56 -16.36 24.11
CA GLU A 85 2.26 -14.94 24.04
C GLU A 85 1.24 -14.69 22.94
N ARG A 86 0.23 -13.88 23.25
CA ARG A 86 -0.79 -13.43 22.31
C ARG A 86 -0.53 -11.99 21.91
N ALA A 87 -0.67 -11.71 20.62
CA ALA A 87 -0.58 -10.38 20.07
C ALA A 87 -1.80 -9.52 20.46
N VAL A 88 -1.49 -8.31 20.92
CA VAL A 88 -2.41 -7.20 21.14
C VAL A 88 -1.99 -6.09 20.19
N LEU A 89 -2.79 -5.90 19.14
CA LEU A 89 -2.56 -4.87 18.13
C LEU A 89 -2.84 -3.51 18.77
N ARG A 90 -1.86 -2.59 18.68
CA ARG A 90 -1.99 -1.23 19.19
C ARG A 90 -2.55 -0.30 18.12
N GLU A 91 -3.18 0.77 18.60
CA GLU A 91 -3.55 1.88 17.71
C GLU A 91 -2.29 2.52 17.12
N MET A 92 -2.31 2.72 15.81
CA MET A 92 -1.24 3.37 15.06
C MET A 92 -1.62 4.81 14.77
N ASP A 93 -0.64 5.70 14.74
CA ASP A 93 -0.85 7.07 14.31
C ASP A 93 -1.06 7.11 12.80
N THR A 94 -2.33 7.08 12.38
CA THR A 94 -2.71 7.17 10.97
C THR A 94 -2.45 8.55 10.37
N SER A 95 -2.09 9.55 11.19
CA SER A 95 -1.70 10.87 10.71
C SER A 95 -0.24 10.95 10.27
N ALA A 96 0.59 9.98 10.68
CA ALA A 96 2.00 9.93 10.32
C ALA A 96 2.20 9.88 8.80
N PRO A 97 3.15 10.66 8.25
CA PRO A 97 3.40 10.69 6.80
C PRO A 97 3.84 9.32 6.26
N GLU A 98 4.55 8.52 7.05
CA GLU A 98 4.93 7.15 6.70
C GLU A 98 3.71 6.25 6.53
N TYR A 99 2.73 6.37 7.43
CA TYR A 99 1.48 5.63 7.34
C TYR A 99 0.66 6.06 6.12
N ARG A 100 0.55 7.37 5.86
CA ARG A 100 -0.15 7.89 4.68
C ARG A 100 0.49 7.41 3.37
N ALA A 101 1.81 7.38 3.30
CA ALA A 101 2.54 6.89 2.13
C ALA A 101 2.30 5.38 1.91
N PHE A 102 2.36 4.60 2.99
CA PHE A 102 2.04 3.17 3.00
C PHE A 102 0.61 2.91 2.54
N GLU A 103 -0.37 3.60 3.12
CA GLU A 103 -1.80 3.46 2.79
C GLU A 103 -2.04 3.80 1.31
N LYS A 104 -1.42 4.88 0.81
CA LYS A 104 -1.46 5.24 -0.61
C LYS A 104 -0.97 4.11 -1.50
N GLN A 105 0.21 3.55 -1.19
CA GLN A 105 0.85 2.54 -2.03
C GLN A 105 0.03 1.24 -2.08
N ILE A 106 -0.57 0.83 -0.97
CA ILE A 106 -1.43 -0.36 -0.93
C ILE A 106 -2.67 -0.16 -1.80
N TYR A 107 -3.39 0.96 -1.65
CA TYR A 107 -4.59 1.20 -2.46
C TYR A 107 -4.26 1.32 -3.94
N GLU A 108 -3.14 1.98 -4.28
CA GLU A 108 -2.65 2.06 -5.65
C GLU A 108 -2.41 0.66 -6.23
N THR A 109 -1.59 -0.16 -5.58
CA THR A 109 -1.30 -1.54 -6.03
C THR A 109 -2.56 -2.41 -6.09
N ALA A 110 -3.48 -2.28 -5.13
CA ALA A 110 -4.74 -3.03 -5.14
C ALA A 110 -5.64 -2.62 -6.32
N LEU A 111 -5.80 -1.32 -6.56
CA LEU A 111 -6.58 -0.76 -7.67
C LEU A 111 -5.97 -1.12 -9.04
N GLU A 112 -4.65 -1.09 -9.17
CA GLU A 112 -3.93 -1.54 -10.38
C GLU A 112 -4.27 -2.99 -10.71
N ARG A 113 -4.18 -3.88 -9.71
CA ARG A 113 -4.49 -5.31 -9.85
C ARG A 113 -5.96 -5.59 -10.15
N MET A 114 -6.85 -4.69 -9.77
CA MET A 114 -8.28 -4.74 -10.13
C MET A 114 -8.55 -4.17 -11.54
N GLY A 115 -7.53 -3.67 -12.24
CA GLY A 115 -7.65 -3.15 -13.60
C GLY A 115 -7.92 -1.64 -13.68
N PHE A 116 -7.90 -0.92 -12.55
CA PHE A 116 -8.11 0.52 -12.50
C PHE A 116 -6.85 1.35 -12.78
N GLN A 117 -5.76 0.72 -13.26
CA GLN A 117 -4.50 1.39 -13.61
C GLN A 117 -4.70 2.63 -14.52
N LYS A 118 -5.66 2.58 -15.45
CA LYS A 118 -5.92 3.68 -16.40
C LYS A 118 -6.50 4.93 -15.72
N LEU A 119 -7.17 4.77 -14.57
CA LEU A 119 -7.66 5.87 -13.75
C LEU A 119 -6.53 6.47 -12.91
N LEU A 120 -5.58 5.64 -12.49
CA LEU A 120 -4.39 6.03 -11.73
C LEU A 120 -3.38 6.80 -12.60
N SER A 121 -3.18 6.35 -13.84
CA SER A 121 -2.33 7.02 -14.84
C SER A 121 -2.93 8.33 -15.38
N ARG A 122 -4.12 8.75 -14.94
CA ARG A 122 -4.78 10.01 -15.34
C ARG A 122 -4.54 11.15 -14.35
N GLN A 123 -3.42 11.12 -13.63
CA GLN A 123 -2.84 12.26 -12.88
C GLN A 123 -1.37 12.40 -13.28
N PRO A 124 -0.90 13.62 -13.55
CA PRO A 124 -0.64 14.09 -14.91
C PRO A 124 0.74 13.68 -15.42
N ASP A 125 0.79 13.46 -16.74
CA ASP A 125 1.95 13.72 -17.58
C ASP A 125 2.48 15.13 -17.31
N ARG A 126 3.33 15.28 -16.29
CA ARG A 126 4.18 16.46 -16.14
C ARG A 126 5.32 16.33 -17.14
N ALA A 127 5.08 16.96 -18.30
CA ALA A 127 6.07 17.62 -19.13
C ALA A 127 7.32 16.79 -19.52
N ARG A 128 7.16 15.91 -20.51
CA ARG A 128 8.19 15.77 -21.54
C ARG A 128 7.93 16.80 -22.64
N THR A 129 8.08 18.07 -22.32
CA THR A 129 8.18 19.12 -23.33
C THR A 129 9.42 18.87 -24.18
N ALA A 130 9.16 18.68 -25.47
CA ALA A 130 10.09 18.63 -26.56
C ALA A 130 11.35 19.50 -26.34
N ASN A 131 12.52 18.88 -26.39
CA ASN A 131 13.74 19.55 -26.81
C ASN A 131 14.23 18.86 -28.09
N THR A 132 13.56 19.18 -29.19
CA THR A 132 14.14 19.03 -30.53
C THR A 132 15.35 19.96 -30.60
N SER A 133 16.55 19.42 -30.38
CA SER A 133 17.78 20.15 -30.64
C SER A 133 17.82 20.54 -32.11
N ARG A 134 17.70 21.85 -32.33
CA ARG A 134 17.76 22.51 -33.63
C ARG A 134 19.09 22.21 -34.30
N LYS A 135 18.97 21.66 -35.50
CA LYS A 135 19.95 21.74 -36.58
C LYS A 135 20.29 23.21 -36.83
N ASN A 136 21.48 23.64 -36.41
CA ASN A 136 22.06 24.90 -36.85
C ASN A 136 23.32 24.57 -37.64
N ASP A 137 23.18 24.68 -38.95
CA ASP A 137 24.26 24.72 -39.93
C ASP A 137 25.19 25.91 -39.64
N CYS A 138 26.46 25.64 -39.36
CA CYS A 138 27.51 26.66 -39.37
C CYS A 138 28.32 26.51 -40.66
N LYS A 139 27.94 27.28 -41.68
CA LYS A 139 28.71 27.50 -42.91
C LYS A 139 28.95 29.00 -43.10
N ARG A 140 30.15 29.47 -42.81
CA ARG A 140 30.82 30.72 -43.23
C ARG A 140 32.04 30.91 -42.29
N GLY A 141 33.26 31.17 -42.71
CA GLY A 141 33.84 31.53 -43.99
C GLY A 141 35.22 32.13 -43.68
N ASP A 142 36.13 32.02 -44.65
CA ASP A 142 37.39 32.75 -44.86
C ASP A 142 37.77 33.91 -43.92
N ALA A 143 39.05 33.93 -43.51
CA ALA A 143 39.92 35.10 -43.66
C ALA A 143 41.39 34.83 -43.25
N ARG A 144 42.27 35.06 -44.24
CA ARG A 144 43.67 35.54 -44.21
C ARG A 144 44.81 34.57 -43.93
#